data_AF-A0A840TJ35-F1
#
_entry.id   AF-A0A840TJ35-F1
#
_cell.length_a   1.000
_cell.length_b   1.000
_cell.length_c   1.000
_cell.angle_alpha   90.00
_cell.angle_beta   90.00
_cell.angle_gamma   90.00
#
_symmetry.space_group_name_H-M   'P 1'
#
loop_
_entity.id
_entity.type
_entity.pdbx_description
1 polymer ?
#
loop_
_entity_poly.entity_id
_entity_poly.type
_entity_poly.pdbx_seq_one_letter_code
_entity_poly.pdbx_strand_id
1 'polypeptide(L)'
;MEEKKVFFRSQGGGQYFKREGNSVKIICLYEFNPSIERTKFNVALIDALHCEPCDAHDFAKAEQEVARLLDLPVEPWPQRA
;
A
#
# COMPACT_ATOMS: atom_id res chain seq x y z
N MET A 1 7.93 3.41 -22.97
CA MET A 1 7.83 2.52 -21.79
C MET A 1 7.05 3.30 -20.74
N GLU A 2 5.76 3.01 -20.57
CA GLU A 2 4.98 3.65 -19.52
C GLU A 2 5.55 3.28 -18.16
N GLU A 3 5.98 4.29 -17.41
CA GLU A 3 6.31 4.17 -15.98
C GLU A 3 5.06 3.66 -15.27
N LYS A 4 4.96 2.34 -15.11
CA LYS A 4 3.85 1.71 -14.40
C LYS A 4 3.86 2.26 -12.98
N LYS A 5 2.92 3.15 -12.71
CA LYS A 5 2.72 3.77 -11.40
C LYS A 5 2.75 2.67 -10.34
N VAL A 6 3.64 2.84 -9.36
CA VAL A 6 3.98 1.79 -8.37
C VAL A 6 3.06 1.88 -7.15
N PHE A 7 2.50 3.05 -6.88
CA PHE A 7 1.75 3.37 -5.67
C PHE A 7 0.34 3.86 -6.01
N PHE A 8 -0.64 3.38 -5.25
CA PHE A 8 -2.05 3.72 -5.40
C PHE A 8 -2.69 3.91 -4.03
N ARG A 9 -3.79 4.66 -3.98
CA ARG A 9 -4.64 4.89 -2.82
C ARG A 9 -6.10 4.68 -3.20
N SER A 10 -6.91 4.07 -2.33
CA SER A 10 -8.36 3.95 -2.57
C SER A 10 -9.04 5.33 -2.56
N GLN A 11 -10.09 5.51 -3.38
CA GLN A 11 -10.87 6.77 -3.39
C GLN A 11 -11.55 7.07 -2.04
N GLY A 12 -11.98 6.04 -1.31
CA GLY A 12 -12.56 6.20 0.03
C GLY A 12 -11.56 6.64 1.11
N GLY A 13 -10.27 6.73 0.77
CA GLY A 13 -9.20 6.94 1.74
C GLY A 13 -8.97 5.69 2.60
N GLY A 14 -7.87 5.71 3.36
CA GLY A 14 -7.56 4.67 4.34
C GLY A 14 -7.00 3.36 3.79
N GLN A 15 -6.90 3.16 2.47
CA GLN A 15 -6.15 2.03 1.90
C GLN A 15 -5.09 2.50 0.89
N TYR A 16 -3.89 1.94 1.02
CA TYR A 16 -2.76 2.21 0.15
C TYR A 16 -2.22 0.90 -0.43
N PHE A 17 -1.75 0.96 -1.67
CA PHE A 17 -1.30 -0.18 -2.45
C PHE A 17 0.06 0.11 -3.06
N LYS A 18 1.00 -0.83 -2.95
CA LYS A 18 2.29 -0.79 -3.64
C LYS A 18 2.47 -2.06 -4.46
N ARG A 19 2.72 -1.91 -5.76
CA ARG A 19 3.02 -3.02 -6.67
C ARG A 19 4.49 -3.40 -6.58
N GLU A 20 4.77 -4.67 -6.29
CA GLU A 20 6.10 -5.27 -6.29
C GLU A 20 6.11 -6.51 -7.20
N GLY A 21 6.41 -6.32 -8.49
CA GLY A 21 6.37 -7.39 -9.49
C GLY A 21 4.97 -7.99 -9.64
N ASN A 22 4.80 -9.23 -9.15
CA ASN A 22 3.56 -10.01 -9.14
C ASN A 22 2.84 -10.03 -7.78
N SER A 23 3.27 -9.19 -6.85
CA SER A 23 2.64 -9.03 -5.54
C SER A 23 2.20 -7.58 -5.32
N VAL A 24 1.20 -7.39 -4.47
CA VAL A 24 0.81 -6.07 -3.98
C VAL A 24 0.88 -6.08 -2.46
N LYS A 25 1.49 -5.03 -1.92
CA LYS A 25 1.43 -4.71 -0.51
C LYS A 25 0.23 -3.79 -0.30
N ILE A 26 -0.63 -4.16 0.64
CA ILE A 26 -1.83 -3.41 1.03
C ILE A 26 -1.58 -2.87 2.43
N ILE A 27 -1.89 -1.60 2.64
CA ILE A 27 -1.89 -0.94 3.94
C ILE A 27 -3.30 -0.41 4.18
N CYS A 28 -3.92 -0.83 5.28
CA CYS A 28 -5.22 -0.35 5.75
C CYS A 28 -5.05 0.48 7.03
N LEU A 29 -5.57 1.70 7.03
CA LEU A 29 -5.57 2.64 8.15
C LEU A 29 -6.96 2.83 8.76
N TYR A 30 -7.87 1.88 8.59
CA TYR A 30 -9.20 2.00 9.18
C TYR A 30 -9.11 1.96 10.70
N GLU A 31 -9.77 2.92 11.36
CA GLU A 31 -9.74 3.09 12.83
C GLU A 31 -10.15 1.82 13.61
N PHE A 32 -11.01 0.98 13.02
CA PHE A 32 -11.47 -0.25 13.65
C PHE A 32 -10.53 -1.45 13.43
N ASN A 33 -9.69 -1.43 12.39
CA ASN A 33 -8.80 -2.54 12.06
C ASN A 33 -7.65 -2.12 11.12
N PRO A 34 -6.55 -1.57 11.67
CA PRO A 34 -5.34 -1.31 10.89
C PRO A 34 -4.65 -2.62 10.48
N SER A 35 -4.13 -2.70 9.25
CA SER A 35 -3.42 -3.90 8.79
C SER A 35 -2.38 -3.65 7.69
N ILE A 36 -1.40 -4.55 7.60
CA ILE A 36 -0.45 -4.66 6.49
C ILE A 36 -0.56 -6.08 5.91
N GLU A 37 -0.85 -6.19 4.62
CA GLU A 37 -1.03 -7.48 3.95
C GLU A 37 -0.22 -7.56 2.66
N ARG A 38 0.22 -8.78 2.32
CA ARG A 38 0.80 -9.10 1.00
C ARG A 38 -0.14 -10.05 0.29
N THR A 39 -0.62 -9.66 -0.88
CA THR A 39 -1.43 -10.53 -1.72
C THR A 39 -0.86 -10.62 -3.14
N LYS A 40 -1.24 -11.67 -3.86
CA LYS A 40 -0.86 -11.81 -5.28
C LYS A 40 -1.50 -10.68 -6.07
N PHE A 41 -0.71 -10.03 -6.91
CA PHE A 41 -1.16 -8.93 -7.73
C PHE A 41 -2.05 -9.46 -8.86
N ASN A 42 -3.33 -9.15 -8.78
CA ASN A 42 -4.25 -9.28 -9.91
C ASN A 42 -4.54 -7.86 -10.43
N VAL A 43 -4.32 -7.61 -11.72
CA VAL A 43 -4.60 -6.29 -12.34
C VAL A 43 -6.05 -5.87 -12.11
N ALA A 44 -6.98 -6.84 -12.14
CA ALA A 44 -8.39 -6.60 -11.85
C ALA A 44 -8.65 -6.05 -10.44
N LEU A 45 -7.72 -6.23 -9.50
CA LEU A 45 -7.90 -5.80 -8.11
C LEU A 45 -7.78 -4.28 -7.99
N ILE A 46 -6.89 -3.62 -8.73
CA ILE A 46 -6.79 -2.16 -8.72
C ILE A 46 -7.94 -1.53 -9.51
N ASP A 47 -8.28 -2.08 -10.67
CA ASP A 47 -9.39 -1.60 -11.48
C ASP A 47 -10.74 -1.69 -10.75
N ALA A 48 -10.94 -2.75 -9.95
CA ALA A 48 -12.16 -2.92 -9.16
C ALA A 48 -12.24 -2.00 -7.92
N LEU A 49 -11.10 -1.53 -7.40
CA LEU A 49 -11.04 -0.78 -6.14
C LEU A 49 -11.10 0.75 -6.31
N HIS A 50 -11.32 1.25 -7.53
CA HIS A 50 -11.37 2.69 -7.83
C HIS A 50 -10.20 3.44 -7.18
N CYS A 51 -8.98 2.96 -7.42
CA CYS A 51 -7.79 3.54 -6.84
C CYS A 51 -7.24 4.70 -7.69
N GLU A 52 -6.71 5.71 -7.02
CA GLU A 52 -6.00 6.82 -7.63
C GLU A 52 -4.50 6.64 -7.40
N PRO A 53 -3.64 7.04 -8.35
CA PRO A 53 -2.21 7.00 -8.15
C PRO A 53 -1.80 7.95 -7.03
N CYS A 54 -0.93 7.48 -6.14
CA CYS A 54 -0.30 8.31 -5.10
C CYS A 54 1.22 8.29 -5.26
N ASP A 55 1.91 9.10 -4.46
CA ASP A 55 3.37 9.09 -4.43
C ASP A 55 3.91 8.09 -3.39
N ALA A 56 5.22 7.88 -3.42
CA ALA A 56 5.91 7.00 -2.48
C ALA A 56 5.88 7.56 -1.04
N HIS A 57 5.78 8.87 -0.88
CA HIS A 57 5.81 9.55 0.41
C HIS A 57 4.52 9.31 1.19
N ASP A 58 3.37 9.40 0.52
CA ASP A 58 2.07 9.09 1.07
C ASP A 58 1.96 7.62 1.49
N PHE A 59 2.48 6.70 0.65
CA PHE A 59 2.52 5.28 1.00
C PHE A 59 3.40 5.04 2.24
N ALA A 60 4.58 5.66 2.30
CA ALA A 60 5.50 5.51 3.43
C ALA A 60 4.91 6.09 4.74
N LYS A 61 4.19 7.21 4.66
CA LYS A 61 3.46 7.76 5.81
C LYS A 61 2.39 6.79 6.31
N ALA A 62 1.60 6.22 5.41
CA ALA A 62 0.58 5.25 5.78
C ALA A 62 1.19 3.99 6.42
N GLU A 63 2.34 3.55 5.91
CA GLU A 63 3.09 2.43 6.48
C GLU A 63 3.57 2.73 7.91
N GLN A 64 4.12 3.91 8.15
CA GLN A 64 4.56 4.33 9.49
C GLN A 64 3.39 4.46 10.45
N GLU A 65 2.26 5.00 9.98
CA GLU A 65 1.07 5.19 10.80
C GLU A 65 0.47 3.84 11.24
N VAL A 66 0.32 2.90 10.30
CA VAL A 66 -0.20 1.56 10.62
C VAL A 66 0.78 0.79 11.50
N ALA A 67 2.09 0.92 11.27
CA ALA A 67 3.12 0.30 12.11
C ALA A 67 3.05 0.84 13.55
N ARG A 68 2.85 2.14 13.72
CA ARG A 68 2.65 2.76 15.04
C ARG A 68 1.36 2.26 15.71
N LEU A 69 0.26 2.14 14.97
CA LEU A 69 -1.02 1.65 15.50
C LEU A 69 -0.93 0.18 15.95
N LEU A 70 -0.13 -0.62 15.25
CA LEU A 70 0.05 -2.05 15.52
C LEU A 70 1.24 -2.36 16.45
N ASP A 71 1.93 -1.33 16.96
CA ASP A 71 3.17 -1.45 17.74
C ASP A 71 4.23 -2.35 17.07
N LEU A 72 4.33 -2.23 15.74
CA LEU A 72 5.30 -2.97 14.93
C LEU A 72 6.63 -2.21 14.87
N PRO A 73 7.77 -2.92 14.82
CA PRO A 73 9.06 -2.27 14.60
C PRO A 73 9.02 -1.50 13.26
N VAL A 74 9.27 -0.20 13.33
CA VAL A 74 9.34 0.69 12.16
C VAL A 74 10.68 0.48 11.47
N GLU A 75 10.92 -0.70 10.92
CA GLU A 75 12.06 -0.92 10.04
C GLU A 75 11.68 -0.50 8.62
N PRO A 76 12.46 0.36 7.96
CA PRO A 76 12.26 0.64 6.56
C PRO A 76 12.33 -0.68 5.81
N TRP A 77 11.29 -0.95 5.02
CA TRP A 77 11.18 -2.19 4.28
C TRP A 77 12.48 -2.49 3.53
N PRO A 78 13.03 -3.71 3.61
CA PRO A 78 14.22 -4.04 2.83
C PRO A 78 13.87 -3.88 1.35
N GLN A 79 14.44 -2.85 0.73
CA GLN A 79 14.46 -2.72 -0.72
C GLN A 79 15.30 -3.89 -1.23
N ARG A 80 14.64 -4.99 -1.61
CA ARG A 80 15.33 -6.03 -2.36
C ARG A 80 15.73 -5.41 -3.70
N ALA A 81 17.03 -5.17 -3.83
CA ALA A 81 17.70 -4.76 -5.06
C ALA A 81 17.48 -5.79 -6.18
#